data_AF-A0A927WJZ5-F1
#
_entry.id   AF-A0A927WJZ5-F1
#
_cell.length_a   1.000
_cell.length_b   1.000
_cell.length_c   1.000
_cell.angle_alpha   90.00
_cell.angle_beta   90.00
_cell.angle_gamma   90.00
#
_symmetry.space_group_name_H-M   'P 1'
#
loop_
_entity.id
_entity.type
_entity.pdbx_description
1 polymer ?
#
loop_
_entity_poly.entity_id
_entity_poly.type
_entity_poly.pdbx_seq_one_letter_code
_entity_poly.pdbx_strand_id
1 'polypeptide(L)'
;MVPEILGFLIIAGALLVLVVRYISQRQKGVDTEELRESTEQLKAELTRSADAVIARMGNHIQHLENLLRQADERNVRLEAGLNEYKRLAGEMEERSAALNRELTEARKTIAELAAYQSVPLVPHQPVVPVMNMTQNMPQQMQAQASLQRVDSQDFATVLQNSLDREESAEPAINAQQAAGLAEAMNRRPEDMPEPIVPEEEPEEKQPEPEEPQRKPEKVISPNAAKAKALLRSGYSIEETARETGMGRGAIELLQEMNKRDLE
;
A
#
# COMPACT_ATOMS: atom_id res chain seq x y z
N MET A 1 -50.35 70.05 47.81
CA MET A 1 -50.45 68.57 47.82
C MET A 1 -50.27 67.97 46.43
N VAL A 2 -51.05 68.39 45.41
CA VAL A 2 -50.88 67.89 44.03
C VAL A 2 -49.52 68.24 43.37
N PRO A 3 -48.95 69.46 43.52
CA PRO A 3 -47.67 69.79 42.86
C PRO A 3 -46.45 69.08 43.48
N GLU A 4 -46.46 68.77 44.78
CA GLU A 4 -45.35 68.04 45.41
C GLU A 4 -45.28 66.58 44.93
N ILE A 5 -46.43 65.94 44.70
CA ILE A 5 -46.51 64.56 44.19
C ILE A 5 -46.01 64.50 42.74
N LEU A 6 -46.36 65.50 41.91
CA LEU A 6 -45.92 65.58 40.52
C LEU A 6 -44.39 65.78 40.42
N GLY A 7 -43.82 66.62 41.29
CA GLY A 7 -42.37 66.81 41.39
C GLY A 7 -41.64 65.54 41.84
N PHE A 8 -42.18 64.82 42.83
CA PHE A 8 -41.59 63.56 43.29
C PHE A 8 -41.60 62.48 42.20
N LEU A 9 -42.65 62.41 41.38
CA LEU A 9 -42.77 61.44 40.29
C LEU A 9 -41.75 61.70 39.17
N ILE A 10 -41.48 62.97 38.85
CA ILE A 10 -40.43 63.37 37.89
C ILE A 10 -39.05 63.00 38.43
N ILE A 11 -38.77 63.27 39.71
CA ILE A 11 -37.48 62.95 40.34
C ILE A 11 -37.28 61.43 40.41
N ALA A 12 -38.32 60.68 40.78
CA ALA A 12 -38.28 59.22 40.80
C ALA A 12 -38.06 58.63 39.40
N GLY A 13 -38.71 59.19 38.38
CA GLY A 13 -38.49 58.81 36.98
C GLY A 13 -37.06 59.08 36.51
N ALA A 14 -36.49 60.24 36.84
CA ALA A 14 -35.12 60.58 36.50
C ALA A 14 -34.10 59.67 37.21
N LEU A 15 -34.34 59.34 38.48
CA LEU A 15 -33.53 58.39 39.24
C LEU A 15 -33.59 56.99 38.63
N LEU A 16 -34.76 56.53 38.21
CA LEU A 16 -34.93 55.23 37.58
C LEU A 16 -34.18 55.16 36.25
N VAL A 17 -34.29 56.18 35.41
CA VAL A 17 -33.55 56.26 34.13
C VAL A 17 -32.04 56.29 34.39
N LEU A 18 -31.58 57.00 35.41
CA LEU A 18 -30.16 57.07 35.78
C LEU A 18 -29.63 55.71 36.23
N VAL A 19 -30.41 54.95 37.03
CA VAL A 19 -30.05 53.59 37.44
C VAL A 19 -30.02 52.62 36.25
N VAL A 20 -31.03 52.67 35.37
CA VAL A 20 -31.09 51.82 34.16
C VAL A 20 -29.91 52.12 33.23
N ARG A 21 -29.60 53.41 33.03
CA ARG A 21 -28.46 53.83 32.21
C ARG A 21 -27.14 53.37 32.82
N TYR A 22 -27.00 53.46 34.13
CA TYR A 22 -25.81 53.02 34.85
C TYR A 22 -25.58 51.51 34.75
N ILE A 23 -26.64 50.70 34.85
CA ILE A 23 -26.55 49.23 34.72
C ILE A 23 -26.25 48.83 33.27
N SER A 24 -26.97 49.39 32.29
CA SER A 24 -26.78 49.06 30.88
C SER A 24 -25.40 49.46 30.36
N GLN A 25 -24.84 50.56 30.85
CA GLN A 25 -23.52 51.04 30.45
C GLN A 25 -22.39 50.19 31.03
N ARG A 26 -22.60 49.52 32.19
CA ARG A 26 -21.66 48.52 32.71
C ARG A 26 -21.74 47.19 31.97
N GLN A 27 -22.93 46.73 31.58
CA GLN A 27 -23.08 45.44 30.88
C GLN A 27 -22.54 45.48 29.44
N LYS A 28 -22.84 46.55 28.69
CA LYS A 28 -22.41 46.65 27.29
C LYS A 28 -20.90 46.63 27.09
N GLY A 29 -20.13 47.22 28.03
CA GLY A 29 -18.67 47.20 27.96
C GLY A 29 -18.09 45.82 28.27
N VAL A 30 -18.69 45.08 29.19
CA VAL A 30 -18.27 43.73 29.59
C VAL A 30 -18.55 42.73 28.47
N ASP A 31 -19.76 42.75 27.91
CA ASP A 31 -20.12 41.84 26.81
C ASP A 31 -19.20 42.03 25.59
N THR A 32 -18.89 43.28 25.22
CA THR A 32 -17.99 43.55 24.08
C THR A 32 -16.55 43.13 24.33
N GLU A 33 -16.08 43.18 25.59
CA GLU A 33 -14.73 42.75 25.95
C GLU A 33 -14.64 41.22 25.90
N GLU A 34 -15.62 40.52 26.49
CA GLU A 34 -15.69 39.04 26.48
C GLU A 34 -15.83 38.46 25.07
N LEU A 35 -16.58 39.14 24.19
CA LEU A 35 -16.68 38.78 22.77
C LEU A 35 -15.34 38.93 22.05
N ARG A 36 -14.56 39.99 22.34
CA ARG A 36 -13.23 40.20 21.74
C ARG A 36 -12.25 39.16 22.24
N GLU A 37 -12.23 38.89 23.55
CA GLU A 37 -11.41 37.83 24.15
C GLU A 37 -11.75 36.46 23.55
N SER A 38 -13.04 36.14 23.39
CA SER A 38 -13.48 34.88 22.78
C SER A 38 -13.06 34.77 21.30
N THR A 39 -13.09 35.88 20.56
CA THR A 39 -12.67 35.92 19.16
C THR A 39 -11.15 35.76 19.03
N GLU A 40 -10.38 36.37 19.95
CA GLU A 40 -8.93 36.22 20.01
C GLU A 40 -8.53 34.79 20.41
N GLN A 41 -9.21 34.19 21.39
CA GLN A 41 -9.02 32.79 21.76
C GLN A 41 -9.34 31.85 20.60
N LEU A 42 -10.45 32.05 19.90
CA LEU A 42 -10.81 31.26 18.72
C LEU A 42 -9.76 31.38 17.61
N LYS A 43 -9.25 32.60 17.36
CA LYS A 43 -8.17 32.82 16.38
C LYS A 43 -6.89 32.09 16.79
N ALA A 44 -6.54 32.13 18.08
CA ALA A 44 -5.37 31.44 18.60
C ALA A 44 -5.50 29.91 18.46
N GLU A 45 -6.67 29.35 18.80
CA GLU A 45 -6.95 27.93 18.63
C GLU A 45 -6.94 27.50 17.16
N LEU A 46 -7.51 28.32 16.27
CA LEU A 46 -7.53 28.04 14.84
C LEU A 46 -6.12 28.05 14.24
N THR A 47 -5.29 29.02 14.65
CA THR A 47 -3.89 29.10 14.21
C THR A 47 -3.11 27.90 14.71
N ARG A 48 -3.26 27.55 15.99
CA ARG A 48 -2.64 26.36 16.59
C ARG A 48 -3.09 25.06 15.90
N SER A 49 -4.36 24.98 15.53
CA SER A 49 -4.91 23.84 14.80
C SER A 49 -4.34 23.77 13.38
N ALA A 50 -4.25 24.91 12.69
CA ALA A 50 -3.67 25.00 11.35
C ALA A 50 -2.20 24.59 11.35
N ASP A 51 -1.39 25.11 12.28
CA ASP A 51 0.02 24.75 12.41
C ASP A 51 0.22 23.27 12.71
N ALA A 52 -0.60 22.69 13.58
CA ALA A 52 -0.58 21.26 13.86
C ALA A 52 -0.92 20.41 12.61
N VAL A 53 -1.89 20.86 11.80
CA VAL A 53 -2.25 20.20 10.54
C VAL A 53 -1.13 20.33 9.52
N ILE A 54 -0.53 21.52 9.37
CA ILE A 54 0.59 21.77 8.45
C ILE A 54 1.79 20.91 8.82
N ALA A 55 2.17 20.85 10.10
CA ALA A 55 3.27 20.01 10.56
C ALA A 55 3.01 18.52 10.28
N ARG A 56 1.78 18.05 10.52
CA ARG A 56 1.38 16.68 10.23
C ARG A 56 1.43 16.37 8.73
N MET A 57 0.94 17.29 7.89
CA MET A 57 1.00 17.14 6.44
C MET A 57 2.45 17.18 5.94
N GLY A 58 3.29 18.05 6.48
CA GLY A 58 4.72 18.11 6.17
C GLY A 58 5.43 16.78 6.45
N ASN A 59 5.20 16.19 7.63
CA ASN A 59 5.75 14.87 7.96
C ASN A 59 5.23 13.79 7.02
N HIS A 60 3.93 13.79 6.70
CA HIS A 60 3.35 12.82 5.77
C HIS A 60 3.94 12.96 4.36
N ILE A 61 4.12 14.19 3.86
CA ILE A 61 4.73 14.46 2.55
C ILE A 61 6.17 13.97 2.54
N GLN A 62 6.98 14.28 3.56
CA GLN A 62 8.35 13.78 3.67
C GLN A 62 8.42 12.24 3.70
N HIS A 63 7.48 11.60 4.40
CA HIS A 63 7.40 10.14 4.41
C HIS A 63 7.06 9.57 3.02
N LEU A 64 6.10 10.18 2.31
CA LEU A 64 5.75 9.79 0.94
C LEU A 64 6.91 10.01 -0.04
N GLU A 65 7.63 11.11 0.07
CA GLU A 65 8.82 11.39 -0.76
C GLU A 65 9.90 10.32 -0.52
N ASN A 66 10.12 9.92 0.73
CA ASN A 66 11.06 8.85 1.05
C ASN A 66 10.59 7.50 0.48
N LEU A 67 9.31 7.16 0.63
CA LEU A 67 8.76 5.93 0.04
C LEU A 67 8.85 5.92 -1.48
N LEU A 68 8.59 7.05 -2.13
CA LEU A 68 8.72 7.20 -3.58
C LEU A 68 10.17 6.99 -4.01
N ARG A 69 11.12 7.64 -3.32
CA ARG A 69 12.54 7.46 -3.59
C ARG A 69 13.00 6.02 -3.40
N GLN A 70 12.51 5.34 -2.37
CA GLN A 70 12.80 3.91 -2.15
C GLN A 70 12.21 3.02 -3.25
N ALA A 71 11.02 3.35 -3.75
CA ALA A 71 10.40 2.63 -4.86
C ALA A 71 11.19 2.81 -6.15
N ASP A 72 11.65 4.03 -6.46
CA ASP A 72 12.47 4.32 -7.63
C ASP A 72 13.82 3.60 -7.57
N GLU A 73 14.50 3.63 -6.41
CA GLU A 73 15.75 2.88 -6.22
C GLU A 73 15.58 1.37 -6.43
N ARG A 74 14.46 0.81 -5.94
CA ARG A 74 14.13 -0.60 -6.16
C ARG A 74 13.85 -0.89 -7.63
N ASN A 75 13.13 0.00 -8.31
CA ASN A 75 12.82 -0.15 -9.72
C ASN A 75 14.09 -0.16 -10.57
N VAL A 76 15.00 0.79 -10.33
CA VAL A 76 16.32 0.83 -11.00
C VAL A 76 17.11 -0.46 -10.80
N ARG A 77 17.11 -1.03 -9.58
CA ARG A 77 17.77 -2.31 -9.31
C ARG A 77 17.13 -3.48 -10.07
N LEU A 78 15.80 -3.51 -10.12
CA LEU A 78 15.07 -4.54 -10.86
C LEU A 78 15.29 -4.42 -12.37
N GLU A 79 15.27 -3.21 -12.92
CA GLU A 79 15.59 -2.96 -14.32
C GLU A 79 17.02 -3.37 -14.68
N ALA A 80 17.99 -3.07 -13.81
CA ALA A 80 19.37 -3.53 -13.99
C ALA A 80 19.44 -5.07 -14.02
N GLY A 81 18.79 -5.75 -13.07
CA GLY A 81 18.72 -7.21 -13.06
C GLY A 81 18.06 -7.78 -14.30
N LEU A 82 16.94 -7.20 -14.76
CA LEU A 82 16.26 -7.61 -16.00
C LEU A 82 17.17 -7.45 -17.22
N ASN A 83 17.96 -6.38 -17.29
CA ASN A 83 18.89 -6.16 -18.38
C ASN A 83 20.03 -7.19 -18.38
N GLU A 84 20.54 -7.55 -17.20
CA GLU A 84 21.53 -8.63 -17.06
C GLU A 84 20.97 -9.98 -17.51
N TYR A 85 19.75 -10.33 -17.08
CA TYR A 85 19.09 -11.56 -17.52
C TYR A 85 18.85 -11.58 -19.02
N LYS A 86 18.40 -10.47 -19.61
CA LYS A 86 18.24 -10.34 -21.07
C LYS A 86 19.56 -10.55 -21.80
N ARG A 87 20.66 -10.01 -21.27
CA ARG A 87 22.00 -10.19 -21.86
C ARG A 87 22.42 -11.66 -21.81
N LEU A 88 22.30 -12.30 -20.65
CA LEU A 88 22.64 -13.71 -20.48
C LEU A 88 21.78 -14.62 -21.38
N ALA A 89 20.49 -14.32 -21.50
CA ALA A 89 19.58 -15.04 -22.38
C ALA A 89 20.02 -14.92 -23.85
N GLY A 90 20.40 -13.71 -24.29
CA GLY A 90 20.96 -13.49 -25.63
C GLY A 90 22.26 -14.25 -25.87
N GLU A 91 23.19 -14.23 -24.91
CA GLU A 91 24.45 -15.00 -24.99
C GLU A 91 24.19 -16.52 -25.10
N MET A 92 23.22 -17.05 -24.34
CA MET A 92 22.82 -18.46 -24.42
C MET A 92 22.15 -18.80 -25.75
N GLU A 93 21.30 -17.91 -26.27
CA GLU A 93 20.65 -18.07 -27.56
C GLU A 93 21.70 -18.10 -28.69
N GLU A 94 22.65 -17.18 -28.69
CA GLU A 94 23.75 -17.15 -29.65
C GLU A 94 24.59 -18.43 -29.59
N ARG A 95 24.94 -18.89 -28.37
CA ARG A 95 25.67 -20.15 -28.18
C ARG A 95 24.87 -21.35 -28.70
N SER A 96 23.56 -21.38 -28.46
CA SER A 96 22.69 -22.45 -28.96
C SER A 96 22.59 -22.44 -30.48
N ALA A 97 22.52 -21.25 -31.09
CA ALA A 97 22.48 -21.09 -32.53
C ALA A 97 23.81 -21.51 -33.17
N ALA A 98 24.94 -21.17 -32.55
CA ALA A 98 26.28 -21.60 -32.99
C ALA A 98 26.43 -23.13 -32.93
N LEU A 99 26.06 -23.76 -31.80
CA LEU A 99 26.08 -25.22 -31.66
C LEU A 99 25.16 -25.92 -32.67
N ASN A 100 23.97 -25.37 -32.93
CA ASN A 100 23.07 -25.91 -33.94
C ASN A 100 23.68 -25.82 -35.35
N ARG A 101 24.34 -24.71 -35.68
CA ARG A 101 25.06 -24.59 -36.97
C ARG A 101 26.16 -25.63 -37.08
N GLU A 102 27.01 -25.76 -36.06
CA GLU A 102 28.07 -26.76 -36.02
C GLU A 102 27.52 -28.19 -36.16
N LEU A 103 26.43 -28.52 -35.46
CA LEU A 103 25.75 -29.80 -35.61
C LEU A 103 25.23 -30.02 -37.03
N THR A 104 24.67 -28.99 -37.68
CA THR A 104 24.23 -29.11 -39.07
C THR A 104 25.39 -29.28 -40.04
N GLU A 105 26.52 -28.63 -39.80
CA GLU A 105 27.74 -28.77 -40.59
C GLU A 105 28.35 -30.16 -40.42
N ALA A 106 28.50 -30.63 -39.18
CA ALA A 106 28.94 -31.99 -38.88
C ALA A 106 28.03 -33.05 -39.51
N ARG A 107 26.71 -32.83 -39.51
CA ARG A 107 25.77 -33.73 -40.21
C ARG A 107 26.00 -33.73 -41.73
N LYS A 108 26.26 -32.57 -42.33
CA LYS A 108 26.56 -32.46 -43.77
C LYS A 108 27.86 -33.17 -44.13
N THR A 109 28.93 -32.97 -43.35
CA THR A 109 30.22 -33.63 -43.61
C THR A 109 30.09 -35.14 -43.49
N ILE A 110 29.39 -35.65 -42.47
CA ILE A 110 29.12 -37.09 -42.33
C ILE A 110 28.34 -37.62 -43.53
N ALA A 111 27.32 -36.91 -44.00
CA ALA A 111 26.55 -37.31 -45.18
C ALA A 111 27.39 -37.31 -46.47
N GLU A 112 28.29 -36.33 -46.63
CA GLU A 112 29.24 -36.28 -47.75
C GLU A 112 30.24 -37.44 -47.71
N LEU A 113 30.84 -37.73 -46.56
CA LEU A 113 31.72 -38.89 -46.38
C LEU A 113 30.98 -40.21 -46.64
N ALA A 114 29.73 -40.33 -46.20
CA ALA A 114 28.89 -41.49 -46.47
C ALA A 114 28.55 -41.65 -47.96
N ALA A 115 28.35 -40.54 -48.68
CA ALA A 115 28.14 -40.55 -50.13
C ALA A 115 29.38 -41.08 -50.87
N TYR A 116 30.59 -40.67 -50.47
CA TYR A 116 31.84 -41.23 -51.02
C TYR A 116 32.09 -42.70 -50.62
N GLN A 117 31.58 -43.15 -49.46
CA GLN A 117 31.67 -44.54 -49.01
C GLN A 117 30.61 -45.46 -49.62
N SER A 118 29.56 -44.91 -50.27
CA SER A 118 28.49 -45.69 -50.89
C SER A 118 28.89 -46.31 -52.23
N VAL A 119 29.74 -47.34 -52.18
CA VAL A 119 29.82 -48.36 -53.23
C VAL A 119 28.50 -49.16 -53.19
N PRO A 120 27.78 -49.34 -54.32
CA PRO A 120 26.51 -50.05 -54.32
C PRO A 120 26.76 -51.55 -54.18
N LEU A 121 26.63 -52.08 -52.95
CA LEU A 121 26.36 -53.49 -52.76
C LEU A 121 24.84 -53.69 -52.74
N VAL A 122 24.37 -54.38 -53.78
CA VAL A 122 23.00 -54.84 -54.04
C VAL A 122 22.39 -55.54 -52.81
N PRO A 123 21.07 -55.41 -52.57
CA PRO A 123 20.41 -55.76 -51.32
C PRO A 123 20.13 -57.26 -51.22
N HIS A 124 20.25 -57.82 -50.01
CA HIS A 124 19.70 -59.14 -49.68
C HIS A 124 18.71 -59.00 -48.52
N GLN A 125 17.43 -58.91 -48.89
CA GLN A 125 16.26 -59.35 -48.12
C GLN A 125 16.24 -60.90 -48.14
N PRO A 126 15.61 -61.63 -47.19
CA PRO A 126 14.25 -61.34 -46.71
C PRO A 126 14.01 -61.43 -45.20
N VAL A 127 13.02 -60.65 -44.81
CA VAL A 127 12.27 -60.70 -43.56
C VAL A 127 11.54 -62.05 -43.45
N VAL A 128 11.67 -62.74 -42.32
CA VAL A 128 10.69 -63.72 -41.85
C VAL A 128 9.74 -63.02 -40.87
N PRO A 129 8.41 -63.10 -41.07
CA PRO A 129 7.46 -62.48 -40.16
C PRO A 129 7.20 -63.42 -38.96
N VAL A 130 7.65 -63.05 -37.76
CA VAL A 130 7.09 -63.62 -36.53
C VAL A 130 5.80 -62.88 -36.23
N MET A 131 4.72 -63.64 -36.33
CA MET A 131 3.35 -63.26 -36.06
C MET A 131 3.14 -63.19 -34.54
N ASN A 132 3.44 -62.04 -33.92
CA ASN A 132 2.96 -61.74 -32.57
C ASN A 132 1.84 -60.70 -32.67
N MET A 133 0.63 -61.21 -32.91
CA MET A 133 -0.60 -60.44 -32.86
C MET A 133 -1.09 -60.41 -31.41
N THR A 134 -0.58 -59.50 -30.59
CA THR A 134 -1.39 -58.83 -29.55
C THR A 134 -0.72 -57.51 -29.15
N GLN A 135 -1.52 -56.46 -29.20
CA GLN A 135 -1.38 -55.18 -28.53
C GLN A 135 -0.66 -54.05 -29.28
N ASN A 136 -1.51 -53.13 -29.73
CA ASN A 136 -1.24 -51.97 -30.55
C ASN A 136 -0.83 -50.77 -29.66
N MET A 137 0.36 -50.20 -29.92
CA MET A 137 0.77 -48.76 -29.84
C MET A 137 0.66 -47.97 -28.50
N PRO A 138 1.53 -46.95 -28.20
CA PRO A 138 2.72 -46.46 -28.91
C PRO A 138 4.02 -46.46 -28.08
N GLN A 139 5.12 -46.78 -28.74
CA GLN A 139 6.50 -46.74 -28.23
C GLN A 139 7.11 -45.32 -28.17
N GLN A 140 6.28 -44.27 -28.29
CA GLN A 140 6.70 -42.86 -28.07
C GLN A 140 6.70 -42.45 -26.59
N MET A 141 6.07 -43.24 -25.71
CA MET A 141 5.96 -42.91 -24.28
C MET A 141 7.16 -43.41 -23.45
N GLN A 142 7.97 -44.35 -23.99
CA GLN A 142 9.15 -44.87 -23.28
C GLN A 142 10.37 -43.93 -23.32
N ALA A 143 10.52 -43.11 -24.36
CA ALA A 143 11.53 -42.05 -24.38
C ALA A 143 11.16 -40.86 -23.47
N GLN A 144 9.86 -40.65 -23.23
CA GLN A 144 9.36 -39.67 -22.26
C GLN A 144 9.50 -40.18 -20.82
N ALA A 145 9.37 -41.49 -20.60
CA ALA A 145 9.50 -42.11 -19.28
C ALA A 145 10.95 -42.13 -18.72
N SER A 146 11.97 -41.91 -19.55
CA SER A 146 13.35 -41.73 -19.09
C SER A 146 13.69 -40.27 -18.77
N LEU A 147 13.08 -39.30 -19.47
CA LEU A 147 13.24 -37.86 -19.16
C LEU A 147 12.44 -37.47 -17.90
N GLN A 148 11.19 -37.92 -17.79
CA GLN A 148 10.31 -37.65 -16.65
C GLN A 148 10.84 -38.23 -15.32
N ARG A 149 11.58 -39.34 -15.37
CA ARG A 149 12.13 -40.00 -14.17
C ARG A 149 13.34 -39.27 -13.57
N VAL A 150 14.03 -38.44 -14.35
CA VAL A 150 15.14 -37.62 -13.84
C VAL A 150 14.57 -36.44 -13.04
N ASP A 151 13.59 -35.73 -13.59
CA ASP A 151 12.93 -34.59 -12.92
C ASP A 151 12.22 -34.99 -11.61
N SER A 152 11.63 -36.19 -11.55
CA SER A 152 10.99 -36.68 -10.32
C SER A 152 11.97 -36.97 -9.19
N GLN A 153 13.22 -37.33 -9.52
CA GLN A 153 14.26 -37.59 -8.52
C GLN A 153 14.84 -36.29 -7.98
N ASP A 154 15.04 -35.27 -8.83
CA ASP A 154 15.47 -33.94 -8.41
C ASP A 154 14.43 -33.23 -7.54
N PHE A 155 13.14 -33.43 -7.83
CA PHE A 155 12.07 -32.90 -7.00
C PHE A 155 12.02 -33.56 -5.61
N ALA A 156 12.26 -34.88 -5.53
CA ALA A 156 12.31 -35.60 -4.27
C ALA A 156 13.47 -35.13 -3.37
N THR A 157 14.64 -34.82 -3.94
CA THR A 157 15.77 -34.25 -3.21
C THR A 157 15.53 -32.81 -2.77
N VAL A 158 14.88 -31.98 -3.59
CA VAL A 158 14.50 -30.62 -3.18
C VAL A 158 13.49 -30.63 -2.02
N LEU A 159 12.52 -31.56 -2.05
CA LEU A 159 11.58 -31.75 -0.95
C LEU A 159 12.27 -32.24 0.33
N GLN A 160 13.18 -33.22 0.24
CA GLN A 160 13.97 -33.67 1.39
C GLN A 160 14.81 -32.55 1.98
N ASN A 161 15.52 -31.77 1.16
CA ASN A 161 16.29 -30.61 1.61
C ASN A 161 15.43 -29.54 2.28
N SER A 162 14.16 -29.42 1.88
CA SER A 162 13.23 -28.45 2.50
C SER A 162 12.74 -28.94 3.87
N LEU A 163 12.42 -30.24 3.99
CA LEU A 163 12.06 -30.88 5.25
C LEU A 163 13.22 -30.90 6.25
N ASP A 164 14.43 -31.25 5.80
CA ASP A 164 15.63 -31.25 6.65
C ASP A 164 15.96 -29.84 7.16
N ARG A 165 15.72 -28.81 6.33
CA ARG A 165 15.92 -27.40 6.70
C ARG A 165 14.85 -26.88 7.67
N GLU A 166 13.64 -27.41 7.62
CA GLU A 166 12.58 -27.12 8.61
C GLU A 166 12.81 -27.89 9.92
N GLU A 167 13.34 -29.12 9.87
CA GLU A 167 13.62 -29.94 11.05
C GLU A 167 14.87 -29.46 11.82
N SER A 168 15.87 -28.94 11.12
CA SER A 168 17.09 -28.36 11.74
C SER A 168 16.97 -26.86 12.07
N ALA A 169 15.89 -26.20 11.67
CA ALA A 169 15.56 -24.84 12.09
C ALA A 169 14.69 -24.85 13.36
N GLU A 170 15.34 -24.96 14.51
CA GLU A 170 14.74 -24.60 15.79
C GLU A 170 14.10 -23.18 15.73
N PRO A 171 13.06 -22.88 16.54
CA PRO A 171 12.19 -21.70 16.40
C PRO A 171 12.85 -20.37 16.82
N ALA A 172 14.16 -20.25 16.70
CA ALA A 172 14.93 -19.07 17.09
C ALA A 172 14.54 -17.82 16.28
N ILE A 173 14.28 -17.96 14.98
CA ILE A 173 13.95 -16.84 14.09
C ILE A 173 12.65 -16.14 14.53
N ASN A 174 11.66 -16.91 15.01
CA ASN A 174 10.38 -16.37 15.44
C ASN A 174 10.48 -15.69 16.82
N ALA A 175 11.29 -16.22 17.74
CA ALA A 175 11.50 -15.63 19.07
C ALA A 175 12.29 -14.30 19.02
N GLN A 176 13.30 -14.20 18.15
CA GLN A 176 14.12 -12.99 18.00
C GLN A 176 13.38 -11.86 17.27
N GLN A 177 12.55 -12.20 16.28
CA GLN A 177 11.67 -11.23 15.61
C GLN A 177 10.55 -10.74 16.53
N ALA A 178 9.97 -11.61 17.37
CA ALA A 178 8.99 -11.24 18.37
C ALA A 178 9.59 -10.35 19.48
N ALA A 179 10.82 -10.63 19.91
CA ALA A 179 11.52 -9.82 20.91
C ALA A 179 11.87 -8.41 20.40
N GLY A 180 12.34 -8.30 19.15
CA GLY A 180 12.62 -7.00 18.54
C GLY A 180 11.37 -6.12 18.34
N LEU A 181 10.22 -6.76 18.08
CA LEU A 181 8.94 -6.06 17.95
C LEU A 181 8.41 -5.60 19.32
N ALA A 182 8.54 -6.42 20.36
CA ALA A 182 8.16 -6.05 21.72
C ALA A 182 9.01 -4.91 22.30
N GLU A 183 10.31 -4.88 21.98
CA GLU A 183 11.22 -3.82 22.43
C GLU A 183 10.95 -2.47 21.75
N ALA A 184 10.55 -2.49 20.48
CA ALA A 184 10.11 -1.28 19.77
C ALA A 184 8.79 -0.71 20.33
N MET A 185 7.90 -1.56 20.83
CA MET A 185 6.62 -1.14 21.42
C MET A 185 6.75 -0.60 22.85
N ASN A 186 7.85 -0.90 23.55
CA ASN A 186 8.05 -0.52 24.96
C ASN A 186 8.94 0.72 25.17
N ARG A 187 9.43 1.37 24.10
CA ARG A 187 10.11 2.68 24.22
C ARG A 187 9.09 3.78 24.53
N ARG A 188 9.16 4.30 25.77
CA ARG A 188 8.46 5.52 26.21
C ARG A 188 9.06 6.77 25.54
N PRO A 189 8.25 7.80 25.27
CA PRO A 189 8.63 8.98 24.47
C PRO A 189 9.43 10.07 25.25
N GLU A 190 10.30 9.70 26.19
CA GLU A 190 10.94 10.67 27.10
C GLU A 190 12.30 11.22 26.62
N ASP A 191 12.89 10.70 25.53
CA ASP A 191 14.18 11.19 25.01
C ASP A 191 14.01 11.97 23.70
N MET A 192 13.47 13.19 23.78
CA MET A 192 13.61 14.19 22.71
C MET A 192 14.34 15.43 23.25
N PRO A 193 15.42 15.88 22.58
CA PRO A 193 16.10 17.12 22.95
C PRO A 193 15.21 18.34 22.65
N GLU A 194 15.25 19.33 23.56
CA GLU A 194 14.42 20.54 23.57
C GLU A 194 14.48 21.38 22.28
N PRO A 195 13.39 22.07 21.90
CA PRO A 195 13.35 22.88 20.69
C PRO A 195 13.97 24.27 20.90
N ILE A 196 14.81 24.65 19.95
CA ILE A 196 15.45 25.96 19.82
C ILE A 196 14.37 26.99 19.42
N VAL A 197 14.28 28.09 20.16
CA VAL A 197 13.40 29.24 19.90
C VAL A 197 14.07 30.20 18.92
N PRO A 198 13.40 30.62 17.83
CA PRO A 198 13.78 31.86 17.13
C PRO A 198 12.75 32.99 17.30
N GLU A 199 13.30 34.20 17.27
CA GLU A 199 12.77 35.52 17.62
C GLU A 199 11.65 36.09 16.72
N GLU A 200 10.96 37.09 17.29
CA GLU A 200 9.90 37.98 16.75
C GLU A 200 10.39 38.83 15.55
N GLU A 201 9.60 39.12 14.50
CA GLU A 201 8.76 40.33 14.23
C GLU A 201 8.63 40.49 12.67
N PRO A 202 7.85 41.43 12.07
CA PRO A 202 6.43 41.76 12.27
C PRO A 202 5.62 41.98 10.93
N GLU A 203 4.29 42.09 11.08
CA GLU A 203 3.33 42.94 10.35
C GLU A 203 2.81 42.71 8.90
N GLU A 204 1.47 42.71 8.85
CA GLU A 204 0.52 43.31 7.86
C GLU A 204 0.30 42.74 6.45
N LYS A 205 -0.88 42.12 6.26
CA LYS A 205 -2.02 42.71 5.49
C LYS A 205 -3.28 41.84 5.53
N GLN A 206 -4.41 42.45 5.89
CA GLN A 206 -5.76 41.96 5.57
C GLN A 206 -6.10 42.28 4.09
N PRO A 207 -7.05 41.58 3.45
CA PRO A 207 -8.47 41.95 3.60
C PRO A 207 -9.46 40.77 3.69
N GLU A 208 -10.50 41.00 4.51
CA GLU A 208 -11.95 40.67 4.43
C GLU A 208 -12.53 39.38 3.80
N PRO A 209 -13.76 38.98 4.22
CA PRO A 209 -14.18 37.59 4.35
C PRO A 209 -15.22 37.14 3.31
N GLU A 210 -15.12 35.88 2.85
CA GLU A 210 -16.22 35.16 2.20
C GLU A 210 -16.54 33.86 2.96
N GLU A 211 -17.65 33.92 3.71
CA GLU A 211 -18.69 32.91 3.98
C GLU A 211 -18.42 31.40 4.18
N PRO A 212 -19.28 30.71 4.96
CA PRO A 212 -18.86 29.66 5.88
C PRO A 212 -18.76 28.26 5.27
N GLN A 213 -17.68 27.59 5.68
CA GLN A 213 -17.40 26.17 5.70
C GLN A 213 -18.64 25.24 5.58
N ARG A 214 -18.73 24.50 4.48
CA ARG A 214 -19.37 23.18 4.50
C ARG A 214 -18.40 22.18 5.14
N LYS A 215 -18.90 21.48 6.16
CA LYS A 215 -18.24 20.38 6.90
C LYS A 215 -17.51 19.43 5.93
N PRO A 216 -16.29 18.95 6.24
CA PRO A 216 -15.61 17.97 5.40
C PRO A 216 -16.35 16.64 5.51
N GLU A 217 -17.14 16.34 4.47
CA GLU A 217 -17.73 15.03 4.26
C GLU A 217 -16.58 14.04 4.07
N LYS A 218 -16.52 13.04 4.97
CA LYS A 218 -15.53 11.96 5.00
C LYS A 218 -15.36 11.44 3.57
N VAL A 219 -14.21 11.67 2.94
CA VAL A 219 -13.92 11.20 1.58
C VAL A 219 -13.84 9.68 1.62
N ILE A 220 -15.01 9.04 1.51
CA ILE A 220 -15.10 7.60 1.33
C ILE A 220 -14.54 7.36 -0.06
N SER A 221 -13.38 6.70 -0.14
CA SER A 221 -12.82 6.26 -1.42
C SER A 221 -13.92 5.57 -2.23
N PRO A 222 -14.07 5.87 -3.54
CA PRO A 222 -15.15 5.33 -4.36
C PRO A 222 -15.22 3.79 -4.31
N ASN A 223 -14.07 3.13 -4.17
CA ASN A 223 -13.99 1.68 -4.00
C ASN A 223 -14.54 1.22 -2.65
N ALA A 224 -14.30 1.97 -1.56
CA ALA A 224 -14.86 1.69 -0.24
C ALA A 224 -16.39 1.84 -0.21
N ALA A 225 -16.94 2.84 -0.92
CA ALA A 225 -18.39 2.97 -1.07
C ALA A 225 -18.99 1.79 -1.84
N LYS A 226 -18.35 1.39 -2.96
CA LYS A 226 -18.76 0.23 -3.76
C LYS A 226 -18.72 -1.07 -2.95
N ALA A 227 -17.65 -1.30 -2.18
CA ALA A 227 -17.55 -2.50 -1.35
C ALA A 227 -18.59 -2.53 -0.22
N LYS A 228 -18.86 -1.39 0.41
CA LYS A 228 -19.93 -1.28 1.41
C LYS A 228 -21.30 -1.62 0.81
N ALA A 229 -21.57 -1.18 -0.41
CA ALA A 229 -22.81 -1.52 -1.12
C ALA A 229 -22.90 -3.03 -1.38
N LEU A 230 -21.82 -3.64 -1.91
CA LEU A 230 -21.77 -5.08 -2.20
C LEU A 230 -21.95 -5.95 -0.95
N LEU A 231 -21.24 -5.62 0.14
CA LEU A 231 -21.38 -6.30 1.43
C LEU A 231 -22.81 -6.18 1.99
N ARG A 232 -23.46 -5.01 1.83
CA ARG A 232 -24.86 -4.81 2.25
C ARG A 232 -25.84 -5.60 1.40
N SER A 233 -25.56 -5.79 0.12
CA SER A 233 -26.35 -6.65 -0.76
C SER A 233 -26.12 -8.15 -0.56
N GLY A 234 -25.28 -8.55 0.41
CA GLY A 234 -25.08 -9.96 0.78
C GLY A 234 -24.01 -10.69 -0.04
N TYR A 235 -23.19 -9.96 -0.81
CA TYR A 235 -22.07 -10.56 -1.53
C TYR A 235 -20.96 -11.03 -0.58
N SER A 236 -20.25 -12.08 -1.00
CA SER A 236 -19.14 -12.63 -0.23
C SER A 236 -17.94 -11.68 -0.17
N ILE A 237 -17.09 -11.85 0.84
CA ILE A 237 -15.87 -11.03 1.04
C ILE A 237 -14.93 -11.16 -0.16
N GLU A 238 -14.84 -12.35 -0.75
CA GLU A 238 -13.94 -12.65 -1.88
C GLU A 238 -14.43 -12.05 -3.20
N GLU A 239 -15.74 -12.09 -3.42
CA GLU A 239 -16.36 -11.51 -4.61
C GLU A 239 -16.33 -9.98 -4.55
N THR A 240 -16.57 -9.41 -3.37
CA THR A 240 -16.43 -7.98 -3.13
C THR A 240 -14.99 -7.52 -3.35
N ALA A 241 -14.01 -8.28 -2.83
CA ALA A 241 -12.59 -7.99 -3.01
C ALA A 241 -12.17 -7.97 -4.48
N ARG A 242 -12.67 -8.94 -5.26
CA ARG A 242 -12.44 -9.02 -6.71
C ARG A 242 -13.09 -7.84 -7.45
N GLU A 243 -14.31 -7.49 -7.10
CA GLU A 243 -15.12 -6.46 -7.78
C GLU A 243 -14.68 -5.01 -7.46
N THR A 244 -14.05 -4.80 -6.30
CA THR A 244 -13.53 -3.49 -5.89
C THR A 244 -12.01 -3.37 -5.96
N GLY A 245 -11.30 -4.46 -6.27
CA GLY A 245 -9.83 -4.52 -6.24
C GLY A 245 -9.23 -4.29 -4.86
N MET A 246 -10.03 -4.42 -3.79
CA MET A 246 -9.54 -4.26 -2.42
C MET A 246 -9.21 -5.63 -1.85
N GLY A 247 -8.05 -5.76 -1.21
CA GLY A 247 -7.63 -7.03 -0.62
C GLY A 247 -8.65 -7.58 0.38
N ARG A 248 -8.72 -8.90 0.53
CA ARG A 248 -9.65 -9.60 1.43
C ARG A 248 -9.69 -9.00 2.84
N GLY A 249 -8.52 -8.67 3.41
CA GLY A 249 -8.42 -8.03 4.73
C GLY A 249 -9.01 -6.61 4.80
N ALA A 250 -8.96 -5.84 3.71
CA ALA A 250 -9.58 -4.51 3.66
C ALA A 250 -11.11 -4.61 3.62
N ILE A 251 -11.65 -5.61 2.91
CA ILE A 251 -13.09 -5.89 2.89
C ILE A 251 -13.58 -6.40 4.25
N GLU A 252 -12.81 -7.26 4.90
CA GLU A 252 -13.11 -7.77 6.25
C GLU A 252 -13.13 -6.65 7.28
N LEU A 253 -12.18 -5.72 7.23
CA LEU A 253 -12.19 -4.51 8.05
C LEU A 253 -13.43 -3.64 7.77
N LEU A 254 -13.78 -3.43 6.50
CA LEU A 254 -14.99 -2.69 6.14
C LEU A 254 -16.27 -3.37 6.63
N GLN A 255 -16.29 -4.71 6.66
CA GLN A 255 -17.41 -5.46 7.21
C GLN A 255 -17.50 -5.30 8.74
N GLU A 256 -16.37 -5.37 9.45
CA GLU A 256 -16.33 -5.19 10.91
C GLU A 256 -16.72 -3.77 11.31
N MET A 257 -16.22 -2.76 10.61
CA MET A 257 -16.60 -1.37 10.84
C MET A 257 -18.10 -1.16 10.61
N ASN A 258 -18.67 -1.72 9.54
CA ASN A 258 -20.10 -1.61 9.25
C ASN A 258 -20.96 -2.35 10.27
N LYS A 259 -20.49 -3.48 10.82
CA LYS A 259 -21.17 -4.16 11.94
C LYS A 259 -21.21 -3.28 13.19
N ARG A 260 -20.08 -2.65 13.54
CA ARG A 260 -19.98 -1.74 14.70
C ARG A 260 -20.74 -0.43 14.52
N ASP A 261 -20.89 0.05 13.28
CA ASP A 261 -21.67 1.25 12.96
C ASP A 261 -23.20 1.00 13.05
N LEU A 262 -23.65 -0.26 13.15
CA LEU A 262 -25.07 -0.66 13.21
C LEU A 262 -25.54 -1.07 14.62
N GLU A 263 -24.64 -1.19 15.59
CA GLU A 263 -24.94 -1.39 17.03
C GLU A 263 -24.99 -0.05 17.78
#